data_AF-A0A502END8-F1
#
_entry.id   AF-A0A502END8-F1
#
_cell.length_a   1.000
_cell.length_b   1.000
_cell.length_c   1.000
_cell.angle_alpha   90.00
_cell.angle_beta   90.00
_cell.angle_gamma   90.00
#
_symmetry.space_group_name_H-M   'P 1'
#
loop_
_entity.id
_entity.type
_entity.pdbx_description
1 polymer ?
#
loop_
_entity_poly.entity_id
_entity_poly.type
_entity_poly.pdbx_seq_one_letter_code
_entity_poly.pdbx_strand_id
1 'polypeptide(L)'
;MRNLFIVLIITIIPLFANAQGFNQSQLRNGTLMGVDERAPQLVQLPTMKPIVTLNHVEKAKAKLAREEQKLIKMARKAWDKEDDLKKEQEQLKTLENASQNSNDPNHQKKIETLKKQIAKSQEKVNEAKKEIELESKKVEDLENAIDDAKYTRHD
;
A
#
# COMPACT_ATOMS: atom_id res chain seq x y z
N MET A 1 16.51 -3.14 -14.35
CA MET A 1 15.68 -2.27 -13.49
C MET A 1 14.90 -3.04 -12.42
N ARG A 2 14.25 -4.17 -12.74
CA ARG A 2 13.43 -4.96 -11.80
C ARG A 2 14.16 -5.50 -10.55
N ASN A 3 15.46 -5.81 -10.65
CA ASN A 3 16.26 -6.24 -9.50
C ASN A 3 16.76 -5.09 -8.61
N LEU A 4 16.75 -3.84 -9.08
CA LEU A 4 17.21 -2.70 -8.28
C LEU A 4 16.19 -2.31 -7.20
N PHE A 5 14.90 -2.44 -7.50
CA PHE A 5 13.81 -2.14 -6.56
C PHE A 5 13.80 -3.07 -5.35
N ILE A 6 14.04 -4.37 -5.56
CA ILE A 6 14.05 -5.36 -4.47
C ILE A 6 15.21 -5.09 -3.51
N VAL A 7 16.38 -4.70 -4.03
CA VAL A 7 17.56 -4.37 -3.22
C VAL A 7 17.35 -3.06 -2.44
N LEU A 8 16.68 -2.07 -3.03
CA LEU A 8 16.41 -0.78 -2.39
C LEU A 8 15.44 -0.91 -1.21
N ILE A 9 14.49 -1.84 -1.26
CA ILE A 9 13.52 -2.06 -0.16
C ILE A 9 14.20 -2.70 1.05
N ILE A 10 15.17 -3.60 0.85
CA ILE A 10 15.85 -4.32 1.94
C ILE A 10 16.76 -3.39 2.76
N THR A 11 17.30 -2.31 2.17
CA THR A 11 18.25 -1.41 2.84
C THR A 11 17.61 -0.33 3.72
N ILE A 12 16.32 -0.01 3.54
CA ILE A 12 15.65 1.12 4.25
C ILE A 12 14.96 0.65 5.55
N ILE A 13 14.79 -0.66 5.73
CA ILE A 13 14.13 -1.27 6.90
C ILE A 13 14.71 -0.85 8.27
N PRO A 14 16.02 -0.58 8.45
CA PRO A 14 16.54 -0.21 9.78
C PRO A 14 16.27 1.23 10.23
N LEU A 15 15.78 2.12 9.36
CA LEU A 15 15.76 3.57 9.64
C LEU A 15 14.52 4.08 10.38
N PHE A 16 13.49 3.26 10.56
CA PHE A 16 12.20 3.71 11.12
C PHE A 16 11.95 3.33 12.58
N ALA A 17 12.96 2.89 13.33
CA ALA A 17 12.80 2.45 14.71
C ALA A 17 12.67 3.59 15.76
N ASN A 18 12.73 4.88 15.37
CA ASN A 18 12.65 5.99 16.33
C ASN A 18 11.83 7.19 15.80
N ALA A 19 10.54 7.21 16.05
CA ALA A 19 9.72 8.42 15.96
C ALA A 19 8.66 8.43 17.08
N GLN A 20 9.12 8.51 18.33
CA GLN A 20 8.27 8.82 19.48
C GLN A 20 8.32 10.32 19.77
N GLY A 21 7.14 10.93 19.92
CA GLY A 21 6.91 12.09 20.78
C GLY A 21 6.80 13.44 20.09
N PHE A 22 5.58 13.95 19.94
CA PHE A 22 5.36 15.39 19.94
C PHE A 22 4.07 15.75 20.69
N ASN A 23 4.22 16.35 21.87
CA ASN A 23 3.16 16.91 22.69
C ASN A 23 2.74 18.28 22.14
N GLN A 24 1.44 18.54 21.99
CA GLN A 24 0.91 19.88 21.74
C GLN A 24 0.46 20.52 23.06
N SER A 25 1.18 21.56 23.49
CA SER A 25 0.81 22.44 24.60
C SER A 25 -0.29 23.41 24.16
N GLN A 26 -1.36 23.48 24.95
CA GLN A 26 -2.42 24.48 24.83
C GLN A 26 -1.89 25.85 25.31
N LEU A 27 -1.96 26.86 24.44
CA LEU A 27 -1.66 28.24 24.79
C LEU A 27 -2.95 29.04 24.97
N ARG A 28 -3.05 29.63 26.17
CA ARG A 28 -4.09 30.50 26.72
C ARG A 28 -4.38 31.71 25.84
N ASN A 29 -5.66 31.99 25.59
CA ASN A 29 -6.12 33.32 25.15
C ASN A 29 -6.41 34.20 26.38
N GLY A 30 -5.61 35.25 26.57
CA GLY A 30 -5.89 36.35 27.47
C GLY A 30 -6.55 37.50 26.71
N THR A 31 -7.76 37.87 27.14
CA THR A 31 -8.51 39.04 26.68
C THR A 31 -7.96 40.31 27.31
N LEU A 32 -7.66 41.37 26.54
CA LEU A 32 -7.59 42.75 27.03
C LEU A 32 -7.75 43.78 25.87
N MET A 33 -8.80 44.61 26.01
CA MET A 33 -9.09 45.98 25.53
C MET A 33 -8.40 46.61 24.30
N GLY A 34 -9.26 47.10 23.38
CA GLY A 34 -9.42 48.52 23.04
C GLY A 34 -8.35 49.24 22.19
N VAL A 35 -8.77 49.73 21.00
CA VAL A 35 -8.62 51.10 20.45
C VAL A 35 -8.91 51.03 18.95
N ASP A 36 -9.88 51.83 18.52
CA ASP A 36 -10.31 52.06 17.14
C ASP A 36 -9.41 53.16 16.53
N GLU A 37 -8.70 52.90 15.43
CA GLU A 37 -8.27 53.94 14.48
C GLU A 37 -7.71 53.33 13.18
N ARG A 38 -8.21 53.83 12.05
CA ARG A 38 -8.13 53.30 10.68
C ARG A 38 -6.70 52.91 10.23
N ALA A 39 -6.54 51.65 9.81
CA ALA A 39 -5.33 51.18 9.15
C ALA A 39 -5.15 51.87 7.77
N PRO A 40 -3.94 52.34 7.42
CA PRO A 40 -3.67 52.85 6.08
C PRO A 40 -3.84 51.71 5.06
N GLN A 41 -4.56 51.97 3.96
CA GLN A 41 -4.69 51.02 2.86
C GLN A 41 -3.29 50.72 2.31
N LEU A 42 -2.77 49.54 2.65
CA LEU A 42 -1.57 48.98 2.06
C LEU A 42 -1.84 48.83 0.56
N VAL A 43 -1.01 49.50 -0.25
CA VAL A 43 -0.92 49.30 -1.68
C VAL A 43 -0.82 47.80 -1.94
N GLN A 44 -1.87 47.22 -2.53
CA GLN A 44 -1.88 45.80 -2.89
C GLN A 44 -0.84 45.61 -3.99
N LEU A 45 0.36 45.17 -3.59
CA LEU A 45 1.36 44.65 -4.51
C LEU A 45 0.69 43.60 -5.39
N PRO A 46 0.88 43.62 -6.73
CA PRO A 46 0.33 42.60 -7.61
C PRO A 46 0.79 41.25 -7.07
N THR A 47 -0.20 40.51 -6.61
CA THR A 47 -0.17 39.17 -6.05
C THR A 47 0.91 38.34 -6.75
N MET A 48 2.01 38.06 -6.05
CA MET A 48 2.77 36.85 -6.34
C MET A 48 1.74 35.71 -6.26
N LYS A 49 1.46 35.08 -7.42
CA LYS A 49 0.57 33.93 -7.49
C LYS A 49 1.00 32.97 -6.37
N PRO A 50 0.08 32.55 -5.49
CA PRO A 50 0.45 31.66 -4.40
C PRO A 50 1.09 30.40 -4.99
N ILE A 51 1.93 29.80 -4.18
CA ILE A 51 2.68 28.57 -4.42
C ILE A 51 1.70 27.38 -4.51
N VAL A 52 0.80 27.39 -5.49
CA VAL A 52 -0.28 26.41 -5.66
C VAL A 52 0.30 25.06 -6.13
N THR A 53 1.44 25.08 -6.83
CA THR A 53 2.11 23.88 -7.37
C THR A 53 2.67 22.95 -6.30
N LEU A 54 3.25 23.47 -5.20
CA LEU A 54 3.74 22.62 -4.10
C LEU A 54 2.59 21.82 -3.45
N ASN A 55 1.43 22.44 -3.29
CA ASN A 55 0.25 21.83 -2.69
C ASN A 55 -0.32 20.66 -3.52
N HIS A 56 -0.25 20.75 -4.85
CA HIS A 56 -0.73 19.67 -5.73
C HIS A 56 0.22 18.47 -5.76
N VAL A 57 1.53 18.72 -5.81
CA VAL A 57 2.54 17.65 -5.80
C VAL A 57 2.54 16.92 -4.45
N GLU A 58 2.42 17.63 -3.33
CA GLU A 58 2.31 17.02 -2.00
C GLU A 58 1.05 16.16 -1.87
N LYS A 59 -0.11 16.64 -2.35
CA LYS A 59 -1.34 15.84 -2.37
C LYS A 59 -1.21 14.60 -3.25
N ALA A 60 -0.56 14.71 -4.42
CA ALA A 60 -0.32 13.58 -5.30
C ALA A 60 0.61 12.54 -4.65
N LYS A 61 1.70 12.97 -4.00
CA LYS A 61 2.59 12.10 -3.22
C LYS A 61 1.86 11.42 -2.06
N ALA A 62 1.01 12.13 -1.34
CA ALA A 62 0.20 11.56 -0.27
C ALA A 62 -0.81 10.52 -0.79
N LYS A 63 -1.35 10.73 -2.00
CA LYS A 63 -2.22 9.75 -2.67
C LYS A 63 -1.43 8.51 -3.10
N LEU A 64 -0.24 8.70 -3.68
CA LEU A 64 0.67 7.61 -4.05
C LEU A 64 0.99 6.73 -2.83
N ALA A 65 1.43 7.33 -1.72
CA ALA A 65 1.76 6.59 -0.50
C ALA A 65 0.59 5.77 0.05
N ARG A 66 -0.66 6.24 -0.11
CA ARG A 66 -1.85 5.49 0.31
C ARG A 66 -2.09 4.27 -0.58
N GLU A 67 -1.96 4.42 -1.89
CA GLU A 67 -2.13 3.30 -2.83
C GLU A 67 -0.99 2.28 -2.68
N GLU A 68 0.25 2.73 -2.46
CA GLU A 68 1.37 1.84 -2.13
C GLU A 68 1.11 1.04 -0.84
N GLN A 69 0.65 1.70 0.23
CA GLN A 69 0.29 0.99 1.46
C GLN A 69 -0.85 -0.01 1.26
N LYS A 70 -1.83 0.34 0.43
CA LYS A 70 -2.94 -0.56 0.07
C LYS A 70 -2.42 -1.76 -0.71
N LEU A 71 -1.54 -1.54 -1.69
CA LEU A 71 -0.87 -2.59 -2.46
C LEU A 71 -0.09 -3.53 -1.55
N ILE A 72 0.69 -3.00 -0.61
CA ILE A 72 1.43 -3.80 0.38
C ILE A 72 0.48 -4.66 1.23
N LYS A 73 -0.65 -4.10 1.68
CA LYS A 73 -1.65 -4.86 2.45
C LYS A 73 -2.28 -5.98 1.61
N MET A 74 -2.58 -5.72 0.34
CA MET A 74 -3.12 -6.74 -0.56
C MET A 74 -2.10 -7.84 -0.86
N ALA A 75 -0.84 -7.46 -1.11
CA ALA A 75 0.26 -8.40 -1.31
C ALA A 75 0.47 -9.31 -0.10
N ARG A 76 0.43 -8.77 1.13
CA ARG A 76 0.48 -9.58 2.36
C ARG A 76 -0.66 -10.60 2.42
N LYS A 77 -1.91 -10.16 2.18
CA LYS A 77 -3.06 -11.07 2.17
C LYS A 77 -2.96 -12.15 1.08
N ALA A 78 -2.42 -11.82 -0.09
CA ALA A 78 -2.20 -12.80 -1.14
C ALA A 78 -1.12 -13.81 -0.73
N TRP A 79 -0.07 -13.36 -0.05
CA TRP A 79 0.98 -14.23 0.48
C TRP A 79 0.45 -15.18 1.55
N ASP A 80 -0.41 -14.71 2.47
CA ASP A 80 -1.07 -15.58 3.45
C ASP A 80 -1.90 -16.67 2.77
N LYS A 81 -2.65 -16.32 1.71
CA LYS A 81 -3.42 -17.29 0.91
C LYS A 81 -2.52 -18.30 0.17
N GLU A 82 -1.34 -17.89 -0.29
CA GLU A 82 -0.36 -18.78 -0.91
C GLU A 82 0.24 -19.76 0.11
N ASP A 83 0.53 -19.29 1.32
CA ASP A 83 1.04 -20.12 2.41
C ASP A 83 -0.01 -21.18 2.82
N ASP A 84 -1.27 -20.79 2.94
CA ASP A 84 -2.38 -21.72 3.21
C ASP A 84 -2.55 -22.75 2.10
N LEU A 85 -2.51 -22.33 0.84
CA LEU A 85 -2.54 -23.25 -0.31
C LEU A 85 -1.37 -24.24 -0.28
N LYS A 86 -0.17 -23.80 0.09
CA LYS A 86 1.01 -24.65 0.22
C LYS A 86 0.82 -25.71 1.32
N LYS A 87 0.24 -25.33 2.47
CA LYS A 87 -0.13 -26.27 3.53
C LYS A 87 -1.15 -27.31 3.05
N GLU A 88 -2.19 -26.88 2.31
CA GLU A 88 -3.18 -27.82 1.73
C GLU A 88 -2.52 -28.81 0.76
N GLN A 89 -1.59 -28.35 -0.09
CA GLN A 89 -0.82 -29.21 -0.99
C GLN A 89 0.09 -30.19 -0.25
N GLU A 90 0.72 -29.76 0.85
CA GLU A 90 1.56 -30.62 1.69
C GLU A 90 0.74 -31.68 2.44
N GLN A 91 -0.46 -31.32 2.91
CA GLN A 91 -1.42 -32.27 3.47
C GLN A 91 -1.85 -33.31 2.45
N LEU A 92 -2.15 -32.88 1.21
CA LEU A 92 -2.48 -33.79 0.12
C LEU A 92 -1.33 -34.77 -0.15
N LYS A 93 -0.09 -34.28 -0.25
CA LYS A 93 1.09 -35.11 -0.48
C LYS A 93 1.28 -36.13 0.64
N THR A 94 1.09 -35.72 1.89
CA THR A 94 1.17 -36.62 3.06
C THR A 94 0.09 -37.71 2.98
N LEU A 95 -1.13 -37.36 2.59
CA LEU A 95 -2.23 -38.30 2.44
C LEU A 95 -2.05 -39.25 1.25
N GLU A 96 -1.51 -38.77 0.12
CA GLU A 96 -1.20 -39.60 -1.05
C GLU A 96 -0.09 -40.61 -0.73
N ASN A 97 0.95 -40.20 0.00
CA ASN A 97 2.01 -41.10 0.46
C ASN A 97 1.51 -42.13 1.48
N ALA A 98 0.59 -41.74 2.38
CA ALA A 98 -0.03 -42.66 3.33
C ALA A 98 -0.98 -43.66 2.63
N SER A 99 -1.67 -43.21 1.57
CA SER A 99 -2.59 -44.01 0.76
C SER A 99 -1.89 -45.11 -0.05
N GLN A 100 -0.57 -45.02 -0.27
CA GLN A 100 0.19 -46.03 -1.02
C GLN A 100 0.12 -47.43 -0.39
N ASN A 101 -0.32 -47.54 0.87
CA ASN A 101 -0.50 -48.80 1.62
C ASN A 101 -1.96 -49.13 1.97
N SER A 102 -2.94 -48.32 1.54
CA SER A 102 -4.33 -48.44 1.98
C SER A 102 -5.30 -48.22 0.81
N ASN A 103 -6.01 -49.29 0.42
CA ASN A 103 -7.06 -49.25 -0.62
C ASN A 103 -8.42 -48.85 -0.03
N ASP A 104 -8.43 -48.07 1.06
CA ASP A 104 -9.65 -47.66 1.75
C ASP A 104 -10.42 -46.60 0.93
N PRO A 105 -11.68 -46.87 0.52
CA PRO A 105 -12.51 -45.92 -0.22
C PRO A 105 -12.77 -44.60 0.54
N ASN A 106 -12.73 -44.60 1.89
CA ASN A 106 -12.80 -43.35 2.64
C ASN A 106 -11.54 -42.49 2.46
N HIS A 107 -10.39 -43.11 2.26
CA HIS A 107 -9.14 -42.40 2.05
C HIS A 107 -9.08 -41.72 0.67
N GLN A 108 -9.57 -42.40 -0.37
CA GLN A 108 -9.72 -41.81 -1.71
C GLN A 108 -10.69 -40.62 -1.72
N LYS A 109 -11.83 -40.73 -1.02
CA LYS A 109 -12.77 -39.61 -0.90
C LYS A 109 -12.13 -38.37 -0.27
N LYS A 110 -11.32 -38.54 0.79
CA LYS A 110 -10.59 -37.44 1.43
C LYS A 110 -9.62 -36.75 0.47
N ILE A 111 -8.86 -37.53 -0.30
CA ILE A 111 -7.93 -37.02 -1.32
C ILE A 111 -8.69 -36.20 -2.37
N GLU A 112 -9.82 -36.70 -2.87
CA GLU A 112 -10.62 -35.98 -3.87
C GLU A 112 -11.22 -34.68 -3.31
N THR A 113 -11.69 -34.69 -2.06
CA THR A 113 -12.20 -33.47 -1.42
C THR A 113 -11.11 -32.41 -1.24
N LEU A 114 -9.90 -32.82 -0.83
CA LEU A 114 -8.75 -31.92 -0.70
C LEU A 114 -8.30 -31.36 -2.05
N LYS A 115 -8.27 -32.18 -3.11
CA LYS A 115 -8.00 -31.69 -4.48
C LYS A 115 -8.98 -30.61 -4.92
N LYS A 116 -10.27 -30.78 -4.62
CA LYS A 116 -11.30 -29.76 -4.91
C LYS A 116 -11.10 -28.49 -4.07
N GLN A 117 -10.68 -28.61 -2.81
CA GLN A 117 -10.36 -27.44 -1.97
C GLN A 117 -9.14 -26.68 -2.50
N ILE A 118 -8.05 -27.39 -2.81
CA ILE A 118 -6.83 -26.81 -3.40
C ILE A 118 -7.14 -26.08 -4.69
N ALA A 119 -7.98 -26.64 -5.57
CA ALA A 119 -8.39 -25.97 -6.81
C ALA A 119 -9.10 -24.63 -6.54
N LYS A 120 -10.01 -24.59 -5.56
CA LYS A 120 -10.69 -23.35 -5.14
C LYS A 120 -9.73 -22.34 -4.50
N SER A 121 -8.80 -22.82 -3.66
CA SER A 121 -7.79 -21.98 -3.02
C SER A 121 -6.83 -21.38 -4.06
N GLN A 122 -6.43 -22.16 -5.07
CA GLN A 122 -5.61 -21.70 -6.19
C GLN A 122 -6.32 -20.62 -7.02
N GLU A 123 -7.62 -20.78 -7.28
CA GLU A 123 -8.42 -19.78 -7.98
C GLU A 123 -8.42 -18.44 -7.22
N LYS A 124 -8.63 -18.47 -5.89
CA LYS A 124 -8.58 -17.27 -5.03
C LYS A 124 -7.20 -16.61 -5.00
N VAL A 125 -6.12 -17.38 -5.05
CA VAL A 125 -4.76 -16.86 -5.14
C VAL A 125 -4.56 -16.17 -6.49
N ASN A 126 -5.01 -16.79 -7.58
CA ASN A 126 -4.88 -16.22 -8.92
C ASN A 126 -5.68 -14.92 -9.08
N GLU A 127 -6.89 -14.86 -8.51
CA GLU A 127 -7.69 -13.65 -8.47
C GLU A 127 -6.98 -12.54 -7.68
N ALA A 128 -6.46 -12.85 -6.49
CA ALA A 128 -5.70 -11.88 -5.69
C ALA A 128 -4.44 -11.35 -6.42
N LYS A 129 -3.76 -12.21 -7.19
CA LYS A 129 -2.63 -11.78 -8.03
C LYS A 129 -3.03 -10.80 -9.12
N LYS A 130 -4.16 -11.05 -9.80
CA LYS A 130 -4.69 -10.12 -10.81
C LYS A 130 -5.06 -8.77 -10.22
N GLU A 131 -5.67 -8.76 -9.03
CA GLU A 131 -5.98 -7.50 -8.33
C GLU A 131 -4.71 -6.72 -7.96
N ILE A 132 -3.68 -7.41 -7.46
CA ILE A 132 -2.38 -6.81 -7.14
C ILE A 132 -1.72 -6.24 -8.39
N GLU A 133 -1.75 -6.95 -9.52
CA GLU A 133 -1.19 -6.49 -10.79
C GLU A 133 -1.91 -5.21 -11.27
N LEU A 134 -3.24 -5.19 -11.19
CA LEU A 134 -4.04 -4.03 -11.56
C LEU A 134 -3.77 -2.82 -10.65
N GLU A 135 -3.65 -3.01 -9.34
CA GLU A 135 -3.31 -1.93 -8.42
C GLU A 135 -1.85 -1.48 -8.57
N SER A 136 -0.92 -2.39 -8.85
CA SER A 136 0.48 -2.06 -9.13
C SER A 136 0.59 -1.12 -10.33
N LYS A 137 -0.18 -1.40 -11.40
CA LYS A 137 -0.24 -0.54 -12.57
C LYS A 137 -0.76 0.86 -12.24
N LYS A 138 -1.77 0.98 -11.36
CA LYS A 138 -2.26 2.30 -10.90
C LYS A 138 -1.21 3.08 -10.12
N VAL A 139 -0.42 2.41 -9.29
CA VAL A 139 0.70 3.03 -8.56
C VAL A 139 1.73 3.54 -9.57
N GLU A 140 2.12 2.72 -10.55
CA GLU A 140 3.03 3.11 -11.63
C GLU A 140 2.50 4.31 -12.44
N ASP A 141 1.22 4.30 -12.81
CA ASP A 141 0.59 5.43 -13.52
C ASP A 141 0.61 6.72 -12.68
N LEU A 142 0.43 6.62 -11.36
CA LEU A 142 0.51 7.77 -10.43
C LEU A 142 1.95 8.27 -10.27
N GLU A 143 2.94 7.39 -10.23
CA GLU A 143 4.36 7.76 -10.19
C GLU A 143 4.74 8.53 -11.45
N ASN A 144 4.40 7.99 -12.62
CA ASN A 144 4.64 8.64 -13.91
C ASN A 144 3.97 10.01 -13.99
N ALA A 145 2.71 10.13 -13.57
CA ALA A 145 1.99 11.41 -13.56
C ALA A 145 2.64 12.45 -12.62
N ILE A 146 3.17 12.02 -11.48
CA ILE A 146 3.90 12.91 -10.55
C ILE A 146 5.22 13.36 -11.18
N ASP A 147 5.94 12.46 -11.85
CA ASP A 147 7.20 12.79 -12.50
C ASP A 147 6.99 13.72 -13.69
N ASP A 148 6.00 13.46 -14.56
CA ASP A 148 5.64 14.36 -15.66
C ASP A 148 5.27 15.77 -15.15
N ALA A 149 4.53 15.85 -14.05
CA ALA A 149 4.17 17.12 -13.41
C ALA A 149 5.38 17.89 -12.82
N LYS A 150 6.50 17.22 -12.52
CA LYS A 150 7.74 17.90 -12.10
C LYS A 150 8.45 18.57 -13.29
N TYR A 151 8.36 18.00 -14.48
CA TYR A 151 9.08 18.46 -15.67
C TYR A 151 8.26 19.39 -16.57
N THR A 152 6.92 19.37 -16.46
CA THR A 152 6.06 20.38 -17.09
C THR A 152 6.09 21.67 -16.28
N ARG A 153 7.05 22.55 -16.58
CA ARG A 153 6.91 23.97 -16.23
C ARG A 153 5.67 24.49 -16.97
N HIS A 154 4.64 24.88 -16.23
CA HIS A 154 3.58 25.71 -16.79
C HIS A 154 4.20 27.04 -17.25
N ASP A 155 4.34 27.22 -18.56
CA ASP A 155 4.51 28.53 -19.20
C ASP A 155 3.23 29.37 -19.04
#